data_AF-A0A8T7DJX1-F1
#
_entry.id   AF-A0A8T7DJX1-F1
#
_cell.length_a   1.000
_cell.length_b   1.000
_cell.length_c   1.000
_cell.angle_alpha   90.00
_cell.angle_beta   90.00
_cell.angle_gamma   90.00
#
_symmetry.space_group_name_H-M   'P 1'
#
loop_
_entity.id
_entity.type
_entity.pdbx_description
1 polymer ?
#
loop_
_entity_poly.entity_id
_entity_poly.type
_entity_poly.pdbx_seq_one_letter_code
_entity_poly.pdbx_strand_id
1 'polypeptide(L)'
;MAFETSYENLLAELFDLDIDTTKTDVPIGAILAQRICVEKPLNSHHWLRGVPVNLIPDRDRLLLYQMEQQARTQAEIFTRQIADELLNIFDDLFAEILVDDTSGWLFRLKQPAQITTSSINEVSGKNIENFLPAGDQASQWIAVFNEIQMILHAADSADYGFNALWFEGVGSLPGIRSIRRTGSIGNENLFRAVSECSQAKLYDESSDVRGWTDGLERLIVSDMNILQAVNEQSEESLQQSLQTANVQFSQMLSLLDEGCLSQINVYPLNGSRFSIGKAGLLDLLKRRKELSELFEKTKS
;
A
#
# COMPACT_ATOMS: atom_id res chain seq x y z
N MET A 1 -1.15 3.64 17.67
CA MET A 1 -2.13 2.53 17.65
C MET A 1 -1.62 1.52 16.64
N ALA A 2 -1.63 0.22 16.97
CA ALA A 2 -1.41 -0.81 15.96
C ALA A 2 -2.67 -0.87 15.09
N PHE A 3 -2.50 -0.90 13.77
CA PHE A 3 -3.62 -1.14 12.85
C PHE A 3 -3.98 -2.63 13.00
N GLU A 4 -5.20 -2.97 13.46
CA GLU A 4 -5.62 -4.39 13.54
C GLU A 4 -5.77 -5.02 12.15
N THR A 5 -5.82 -4.21 11.09
CA THR A 5 -5.79 -4.68 9.71
C THR A 5 -4.99 -3.69 8.88
N SER A 6 -3.89 -4.14 8.30
CA SER A 6 -3.08 -3.33 7.38
C SER A 6 -3.89 -2.96 6.14
N TYR A 7 -3.49 -1.88 5.46
CA TYR A 7 -4.13 -1.45 4.21
C TYR A 7 -4.14 -2.57 3.17
N GLU A 8 -3.03 -3.29 3.06
CA GLU A 8 -2.82 -4.36 2.08
C GLU A 8 -3.73 -5.56 2.38
N ASN A 9 -3.86 -5.93 3.66
CA ASN A 9 -4.79 -6.98 4.10
C ASN A 9 -6.25 -6.60 3.80
N LEU A 10 -6.60 -5.33 4.01
CA LEU A 10 -7.94 -4.84 3.66
C LEU A 10 -8.18 -4.91 2.15
N LEU A 11 -7.21 -4.52 1.32
CA LEU A 11 -7.36 -4.65 -0.13
C LEU A 11 -7.52 -6.12 -0.55
N ALA A 12 -6.74 -7.02 0.04
CA ALA A 12 -6.85 -8.45 -0.24
C ALA A 12 -8.25 -9.00 0.07
N GLU A 13 -8.86 -8.55 1.18
CA GLU A 13 -10.23 -8.90 1.52
C GLU A 13 -11.25 -8.28 0.55
N LEU A 14 -11.18 -6.96 0.33
CA LEU A 14 -12.18 -6.22 -0.46
C LEU A 14 -12.24 -6.65 -1.93
N PHE A 15 -11.12 -7.09 -2.48
CA PHE A 15 -11.01 -7.58 -3.86
C PHE A 15 -11.04 -9.11 -3.97
N ASP A 16 -11.41 -9.82 -2.90
CA ASP A 16 -11.55 -11.27 -2.84
C ASP A 16 -10.29 -12.03 -3.31
N LEU A 17 -9.08 -11.53 -2.99
CA LEU A 17 -7.83 -12.23 -3.29
C LEU A 17 -7.80 -13.60 -2.59
N ASP A 18 -7.25 -14.62 -3.25
CA ASP A 18 -7.11 -15.97 -2.73
C ASP A 18 -5.82 -16.10 -1.92
N ILE A 19 -5.86 -15.55 -0.72
CA ILE A 19 -4.74 -15.53 0.22
C ILE A 19 -5.23 -15.61 1.66
N ASP A 20 -4.49 -16.31 2.50
CA ASP A 20 -4.68 -16.36 3.95
C ASP A 20 -3.69 -15.39 4.61
N THR A 21 -4.12 -14.14 4.80
CA THR A 21 -3.30 -13.05 5.38
C THR A 21 -2.93 -13.28 6.84
N THR A 22 -3.45 -14.33 7.49
CA THR A 22 -3.03 -14.74 8.84
C THR A 22 -1.76 -15.60 8.83
N LYS A 23 -1.37 -16.11 7.65
CA LYS A 23 -0.23 -17.01 7.47
C LYS A 23 0.87 -16.42 6.59
N THR A 24 0.49 -15.58 5.63
CA THR A 24 1.42 -15.04 4.62
C THR A 24 1.13 -13.57 4.38
N ASP A 25 2.17 -12.83 4.04
CA ASP A 25 2.03 -11.44 3.62
C ASP A 25 1.18 -11.33 2.35
N VAL A 26 0.50 -10.20 2.17
CA VAL A 26 0.00 -9.83 0.85
C VAL A 26 1.21 -9.64 -0.08
N PRO A 27 1.27 -10.33 -1.24
CA PRO A 27 2.46 -10.36 -2.08
C PRO A 27 2.57 -9.09 -2.95
N ILE A 28 2.78 -7.95 -2.30
CA ILE A 28 2.84 -6.60 -2.90
C ILE A 28 3.77 -6.60 -4.10
N GLY A 29 4.97 -7.21 -3.97
CA GLY A 29 5.94 -7.28 -5.05
C GLY A 29 5.37 -7.93 -6.32
N ALA A 30 4.68 -9.07 -6.17
CA ALA A 30 4.12 -9.80 -7.31
C ALA A 30 2.90 -9.09 -7.91
N ILE A 31 2.07 -8.48 -7.06
CA ILE A 31 0.91 -7.69 -7.47
C ILE A 31 1.35 -6.48 -8.28
N LEU A 32 2.41 -5.77 -7.88
CA LEU A 32 2.93 -4.64 -8.64
C LEU A 32 3.65 -5.08 -9.93
N ALA A 33 4.41 -6.19 -9.87
CA ALA A 33 5.15 -6.72 -11.01
C ALA A 33 4.26 -7.00 -12.23
N GLN A 34 2.98 -7.36 -12.04
CA GLN A 34 2.06 -7.59 -13.16
C GLN A 34 1.87 -6.39 -14.10
N ARG A 35 2.12 -5.18 -13.60
CA ARG A 35 1.93 -3.93 -14.36
C ARG A 35 3.14 -3.56 -15.20
N ILE A 36 4.29 -4.17 -14.89
CA ILE A 36 5.59 -3.83 -15.49
C ILE A 36 6.16 -5.01 -16.28
N CYS A 37 6.04 -6.23 -15.77
CA CYS A 37 6.56 -7.43 -16.41
C CYS A 37 5.81 -7.78 -17.69
N VAL A 38 6.57 -7.95 -18.77
CA VAL A 38 6.06 -8.45 -20.05
C VAL A 38 5.95 -9.99 -20.04
N GLU A 39 6.87 -10.67 -19.36
CA GLU A 39 6.89 -12.12 -19.24
C GLU A 39 5.80 -12.65 -18.29
N LYS A 40 5.10 -13.69 -18.74
CA LYS A 40 4.02 -14.36 -18.00
C LYS A 40 4.23 -15.88 -18.06
N PRO A 41 3.83 -16.66 -17.03
CA PRO A 41 2.98 -16.25 -15.92
C PRO A 41 3.76 -15.89 -14.63
N LEU A 42 3.35 -14.80 -13.96
CA LEU A 42 3.98 -14.32 -12.72
C LEU A 42 3.64 -15.15 -11.48
N ASN A 43 2.60 -15.99 -11.55
CA ASN A 43 2.16 -16.83 -10.43
C ASN A 43 3.16 -17.95 -10.09
N SER A 44 4.12 -18.25 -10.97
CA SER A 44 5.20 -19.22 -10.73
C SER A 44 6.45 -18.58 -10.13
N HIS A 45 6.44 -17.27 -9.92
CA HIS A 45 7.58 -16.51 -9.41
C HIS A 45 7.25 -15.92 -8.05
N HIS A 46 8.25 -15.91 -7.17
CA HIS A 46 8.18 -15.19 -5.91
C HIS A 46 8.82 -13.82 -6.10
N TRP A 47 8.16 -12.81 -5.58
CA TRP A 47 8.59 -11.43 -5.63
C TRP A 47 8.65 -10.85 -4.24
N LEU A 48 9.49 -9.83 -4.09
CA LEU A 48 9.60 -9.00 -2.90
C LEU A 48 9.67 -7.54 -3.35
N ARG A 49 9.03 -6.62 -2.63
CA ARG A 49 9.20 -5.20 -2.87
C ARG A 49 10.27 -4.63 -1.95
N GLY A 50 11.17 -3.83 -2.51
CA GLY A 50 12.07 -2.95 -1.75
C GLY A 50 11.61 -1.51 -1.86
N VAL A 51 11.35 -0.88 -0.72
CA VAL A 51 10.96 0.52 -0.63
C VAL A 51 12.17 1.35 -0.21
N PRO A 52 12.61 2.35 -0.99
CA PRO A 52 13.67 3.27 -0.56
C PRO A 52 13.27 4.05 0.69
N VAL A 53 14.10 3.97 1.72
CA VAL A 53 13.85 4.59 3.04
C VAL A 53 15.11 5.23 3.62
N ASN A 54 14.89 6.18 4.54
CA ASN A 54 15.90 6.74 5.42
C ASN A 54 15.78 6.12 6.80
N LEU A 55 16.86 5.51 7.25
CA LEU A 55 17.05 5.06 8.62
C LEU A 55 17.83 6.13 9.37
N ILE A 56 17.20 6.70 10.40
CA ILE A 56 17.75 7.78 11.22
C ILE A 56 18.00 7.23 12.63
N PRO A 57 19.27 7.22 13.09
CA PRO A 57 19.58 6.86 14.47
C PRO A 57 18.94 7.86 15.45
N ASP A 58 18.20 7.35 16.44
CA ASP A 58 17.65 8.11 17.56
C ASP A 58 17.96 7.40 18.88
N ARG A 59 19.07 7.79 19.52
CA ARG A 59 19.60 7.16 20.74
C ARG A 59 19.82 5.66 20.53
N ASP A 60 19.01 4.83 21.18
CA ASP A 60 19.05 3.37 21.13
C ASP A 60 18.04 2.80 20.11
N ARG A 61 17.57 3.62 19.16
CA ARG A 61 16.55 3.26 18.18
C ARG A 61 17.00 3.63 16.78
N LEU A 62 16.43 2.94 15.80
CA LEU A 62 16.61 3.27 14.39
C LEU A 62 15.24 3.55 13.79
N LEU A 63 14.94 4.82 13.55
CA LEU A 63 13.65 5.27 13.03
C LEU A 63 13.66 5.20 11.50
N LEU A 64 12.55 4.74 10.92
CA LEU A 64 12.41 4.61 9.47
C LEU A 64 11.49 5.69 8.90
N TYR A 65 11.91 6.34 7.83
CA TYR A 65 11.12 7.30 7.06
C TYR A 65 11.16 6.97 5.56
N GLN A 66 10.04 7.16 4.86
CA GLN A 66 10.01 6.97 3.41
C GLN A 66 10.82 8.05 2.69
N MET A 67 11.40 7.69 1.54
CA MET A 67 11.99 8.65 0.61
C MET A 67 10.91 9.58 0.03
N GLU A 68 11.16 10.89 0.10
CA GLU A 68 10.29 11.95 -0.45
C GLU A 68 10.09 11.80 -1.96
N GLN A 69 8.90 12.13 -2.46
CA GLN A 69 8.59 11.96 -3.89
C GLN A 69 9.49 12.80 -4.80
N GLN A 70 9.83 14.03 -4.40
CA GLN A 70 10.70 14.92 -5.18
C GLN A 70 12.13 14.39 -5.29
N ALA A 71 12.59 13.63 -4.28
CA ALA A 71 13.90 13.00 -4.29
C ALA A 71 13.93 11.78 -5.24
N ARG A 72 12.81 11.04 -5.39
CA ARG A 72 12.69 9.90 -6.32
C ARG A 72 13.00 10.28 -7.76
N THR A 73 12.44 11.39 -8.24
CA THR A 73 12.69 11.86 -9.61
C THR A 73 14.17 12.20 -9.85
N GLN A 74 14.86 12.75 -8.86
CA GLN A 74 16.29 13.07 -8.98
C GLN A 74 17.16 11.80 -8.93
N ALA A 75 16.70 10.76 -8.26
CA ALA A 75 17.42 9.50 -8.06
C ALA A 75 17.18 8.45 -9.16
N GLU A 76 16.35 8.72 -10.18
CA GLU A 76 15.92 7.68 -11.15
C GLU A 76 17.10 6.95 -11.80
N ILE A 77 18.07 7.67 -12.36
CA ILE A 77 19.25 7.06 -13.00
C ILE A 77 20.10 6.30 -11.99
N PHE A 78 20.31 6.89 -10.82
CA PHE A 78 21.11 6.30 -9.74
C PHE A 78 20.50 4.98 -9.24
N THR A 79 19.18 4.97 -9.00
CA THR A 79 18.48 3.76 -8.53
C THR A 79 18.57 2.60 -9.51
N ARG A 80 18.48 2.86 -10.83
CA ARG A 80 18.69 1.82 -11.85
C ARG A 80 20.11 1.27 -11.84
N GLN A 81 21.12 2.13 -11.71
CA GLN A 81 22.53 1.70 -11.64
C GLN A 81 22.79 0.82 -10.41
N ILE A 82 22.27 1.21 -9.26
CA ILE A 82 22.40 0.42 -8.03
C ILE A 82 21.62 -0.89 -8.15
N ALA A 83 20.46 -0.93 -8.82
CA ALA A 83 19.74 -2.17 -9.07
C ALA A 83 20.54 -3.19 -9.88
N ASP A 84 21.24 -2.74 -10.93
CA ASP A 84 22.13 -3.59 -11.71
C ASP A 84 23.30 -4.12 -10.86
N GLU A 85 23.87 -3.27 -10.00
CA GLU A 85 24.93 -3.67 -9.06
C GLU A 85 24.44 -4.71 -8.04
N LEU A 86 23.29 -4.48 -7.42
CA LEU A 86 22.68 -5.42 -6.47
C LEU A 86 22.34 -6.75 -7.15
N LEU A 87 21.85 -6.75 -8.38
CA LEU A 87 21.55 -7.98 -9.12
C LEU A 87 22.83 -8.79 -9.37
N ASN A 88 23.95 -8.12 -9.66
CA ASN A 88 25.24 -8.78 -9.85
C ASN A 88 25.82 -9.34 -8.55
N ILE A 89 25.68 -8.63 -7.42
CA ILE A 89 26.20 -9.05 -6.11
C ILE A 89 25.37 -10.19 -5.52
N PHE A 90 24.05 -10.11 -5.65
CA PHE A 90 23.09 -11.06 -5.10
C PHE A 90 22.51 -11.97 -6.17
N ASP A 91 23.30 -12.35 -7.18
CA ASP A 91 22.82 -13.14 -8.30
C ASP A 91 22.27 -14.49 -7.84
N ASP A 92 22.81 -15.12 -6.80
CA ASP A 92 22.31 -16.35 -6.20
C ASP A 92 20.92 -16.20 -5.54
N LEU A 93 20.54 -14.99 -5.15
CA LEU A 93 19.26 -14.71 -4.47
C LEU A 93 18.20 -14.14 -5.43
N PHE A 94 18.59 -13.17 -6.26
CA PHE A 94 17.71 -12.45 -7.17
C PHE A 94 17.88 -12.93 -8.60
N ALA A 95 16.76 -13.26 -9.24
CA ALA A 95 16.71 -13.57 -10.66
C ALA A 95 16.61 -12.30 -11.52
N GLU A 96 16.06 -11.21 -10.95
CA GLU A 96 15.80 -9.94 -11.62
C GLU A 96 15.49 -8.87 -10.57
N ILE A 97 15.87 -7.62 -10.87
CA ILE A 97 15.47 -6.44 -10.11
C ILE A 97 14.87 -5.45 -11.11
N LEU A 98 13.60 -5.08 -10.90
CA LEU A 98 12.91 -4.06 -11.66
C LEU A 98 12.79 -2.80 -10.82
N VAL A 99 13.10 -1.64 -11.41
CA VAL A 99 12.94 -0.34 -10.77
C VAL A 99 11.97 0.50 -11.60
N ASP A 100 10.93 0.98 -10.94
CA ASP A 100 9.91 1.86 -11.53
C ASP A 100 9.49 2.94 -10.52
N ASP A 101 9.23 4.15 -11.01
CA ASP A 101 8.91 5.32 -10.17
C ASP A 101 7.64 5.13 -9.35
N THR A 102 6.68 4.32 -9.85
CA THR A 102 5.39 4.10 -9.20
C THR A 102 5.40 2.88 -8.28
N SER A 103 6.15 1.84 -8.65
CA SER A 103 6.15 0.56 -7.95
C SER A 103 7.29 0.42 -6.94
N GLY A 104 8.34 1.23 -7.08
CA GLY A 104 9.59 1.06 -6.34
C GLY A 104 10.42 -0.08 -6.91
N TRP A 105 11.18 -0.74 -6.05
CA TRP A 105 12.06 -1.84 -6.45
C TRP A 105 11.31 -3.16 -6.31
N LEU A 106 11.30 -3.98 -7.35
CA LEU A 106 10.67 -5.30 -7.36
C LEU A 106 11.73 -6.36 -7.62
N PHE A 107 11.97 -7.22 -6.63
CA PHE A 107 12.96 -8.28 -6.68
C PHE A 107 12.28 -9.59 -7.02
N ARG A 108 12.60 -10.19 -8.16
CA ARG A 108 12.19 -11.56 -8.47
C ARG A 108 13.17 -12.52 -7.80
N LEU A 109 12.67 -13.39 -6.94
CA LEU A 109 13.50 -14.31 -6.17
C LEU A 109 13.77 -15.59 -6.97
N LYS A 110 14.99 -16.12 -6.89
CA LYS A 110 15.32 -17.45 -7.45
C LYS A 110 14.65 -18.59 -6.69
N GLN A 111 14.38 -18.39 -5.39
CA GLN A 111 13.71 -19.34 -4.52
C GLN A 111 12.67 -18.63 -3.64
N PRO A 112 11.59 -19.32 -3.24
CA PRO A 112 10.64 -18.77 -2.26
C PRO A 112 11.35 -18.42 -0.94
N ALA A 113 11.12 -17.21 -0.44
CA ALA A 113 11.58 -16.80 0.88
C ALA A 113 10.55 -17.16 1.95
N GLN A 114 10.97 -17.91 2.96
CA GLN A 114 10.18 -18.30 4.13
C GLN A 114 10.31 -17.24 5.23
N ILE A 115 9.82 -16.03 4.93
CA ILE A 115 9.77 -14.90 5.84
C ILE A 115 8.39 -14.25 5.83
N THR A 116 8.07 -13.54 6.90
CA THR A 116 7.01 -12.52 6.94
C THR A 116 7.65 -11.14 7.10
N THR A 117 7.02 -10.13 6.53
CA THR A 117 7.50 -8.75 6.50
C THR A 117 6.47 -7.80 7.10
N SER A 118 6.87 -6.54 7.32
CA SER A 118 5.94 -5.48 7.76
C SER A 118 5.81 -4.45 6.66
N SER A 119 4.60 -3.93 6.44
CA SER A 119 4.38 -2.90 5.42
C SER A 119 5.06 -1.59 5.81
N ILE A 120 5.55 -0.85 4.81
CA ILE A 120 6.09 0.50 4.96
C ILE A 120 5.10 1.44 5.66
N ASN A 121 3.80 1.26 5.41
CA ASN A 121 2.72 2.04 6.04
C ASN A 121 2.63 1.77 7.55
N GLU A 122 3.07 0.59 8.00
CA GLU A 122 3.03 0.19 9.41
C GLU A 122 4.29 0.64 10.16
N VAL A 123 5.46 0.63 9.53
CA VAL A 123 6.75 0.92 10.18
C VAL A 123 7.20 2.38 10.08
N SER A 124 6.68 3.16 9.12
CA SER A 124 7.06 4.57 8.94
C SER A 124 6.89 5.40 10.24
N GLY A 125 7.93 6.15 10.59
CA GLY A 125 8.05 6.94 11.82
C GLY A 125 8.30 6.13 13.10
N LYS A 126 8.57 4.82 13.02
CA LYS A 126 8.77 3.94 14.18
C LYS A 126 10.16 3.31 14.19
N ASN A 127 10.54 2.78 15.36
CA ASN A 127 11.74 1.95 15.52
C ASN A 127 11.56 0.62 14.77
N ILE A 128 12.54 0.23 13.94
CA ILE A 128 12.41 -0.93 13.06
C ILE A 128 12.54 -2.29 13.75
N GLU A 129 13.09 -2.37 14.97
CA GLU A 129 13.49 -3.64 15.61
C GLU A 129 12.39 -4.70 15.62
N ASN A 130 11.13 -4.30 15.86
CA ASN A 130 9.98 -5.21 15.92
C ASN A 130 9.32 -5.46 14.55
N PHE A 131 9.83 -4.86 13.48
CA PHE A 131 9.26 -4.91 12.14
C PHE A 131 10.20 -5.59 11.12
N LEU A 132 11.44 -5.91 11.52
CA LEU A 132 12.37 -6.66 10.69
C LEU A 132 11.78 -8.01 10.26
N PRO A 133 12.27 -8.59 9.15
CA PRO A 133 11.80 -9.89 8.66
C PRO A 133 11.80 -10.95 9.77
N ALA A 134 10.72 -11.72 9.85
CA ALA A 134 10.55 -12.83 10.79
C ALA A 134 10.33 -14.15 10.04
N GLY A 135 10.41 -15.29 10.74
CA GLY A 135 10.27 -16.63 10.14
C GLY A 135 11.59 -17.40 10.00
N ASP A 136 11.55 -18.54 9.33
CA ASP A 136 12.66 -19.51 9.28
C ASP A 136 13.94 -18.94 8.64
N GLN A 137 13.79 -17.99 7.72
CA GLN A 137 14.91 -17.33 7.03
C GLN A 137 15.18 -15.90 7.52
N ALA A 138 14.62 -15.49 8.66
CA ALA A 138 14.76 -14.13 9.20
C ALA A 138 16.22 -13.65 9.26
N SER A 139 17.12 -14.44 9.86
CA SER A 139 18.53 -14.06 10.01
C SER A 139 19.25 -13.86 8.67
N GLN A 140 18.91 -14.65 7.66
CA GLN A 140 19.46 -14.50 6.31
C GLN A 140 19.00 -13.17 5.69
N TRP A 141 17.70 -12.86 5.78
CA TRP A 141 17.14 -11.65 5.19
C TRP A 141 17.52 -10.37 5.93
N ILE A 142 17.74 -10.44 7.24
CA ILE A 142 18.34 -9.33 8.01
C ILE A 142 19.79 -9.10 7.57
N ALA A 143 20.57 -10.15 7.28
CA ALA A 143 21.91 -10.00 6.73
C ALA A 143 21.90 -9.34 5.34
N VAL A 144 21.00 -9.78 4.45
CA VAL A 144 20.81 -9.16 3.12
C VAL A 144 20.43 -7.68 3.25
N PHE A 145 19.50 -7.35 4.14
CA PHE A 145 19.10 -5.97 4.42
C PHE A 145 20.29 -5.10 4.85
N ASN A 146 21.11 -5.59 5.80
CA ASN A 146 22.30 -4.87 6.27
C ASN A 146 23.37 -4.73 5.19
N GLU A 147 23.59 -5.75 4.37
CA GLU A 147 24.58 -5.72 3.29
C GLU A 147 24.19 -4.74 2.18
N ILE A 148 22.91 -4.73 1.79
CA ILE A 148 22.36 -3.70 0.89
C ILE A 148 22.55 -2.31 1.49
N GLN A 149 22.31 -2.14 2.79
CA GLN A 149 22.55 -0.85 3.46
C GLN A 149 24.02 -0.40 3.35
N MET A 150 24.97 -1.32 3.50
CA MET A 150 26.39 -1.02 3.34
C MET A 150 26.75 -0.63 1.90
N ILE A 151 26.18 -1.31 0.90
CA ILE A 151 26.40 -0.99 -0.52
C ILE A 151 25.83 0.39 -0.83
N LEU A 152 24.62 0.68 -0.38
CA LEU A 152 23.97 1.99 -0.54
C LEU A 152 24.78 3.12 0.11
N HIS A 153 25.30 2.88 1.32
CA HIS A 153 26.19 3.82 1.98
C HIS A 153 27.49 4.03 1.20
N ALA A 154 28.10 2.98 0.65
CA ALA A 154 29.32 3.09 -0.15
C ALA A 154 29.11 3.83 -1.49
N ALA A 155 27.87 3.82 -2.00
CA ALA A 155 27.47 4.53 -3.21
C ALA A 155 26.92 5.94 -2.95
N ASP A 156 27.07 6.46 -1.73
CA ASP A 156 26.57 7.79 -1.33
C ASP A 156 25.06 7.99 -1.61
N SER A 157 24.25 6.92 -1.48
CA SER A 157 22.80 6.98 -1.77
C SER A 157 22.05 8.00 -0.91
N ALA A 158 22.61 8.36 0.25
CA ALA A 158 22.04 9.36 1.14
C ALA A 158 21.91 10.74 0.47
N ASP A 159 22.78 11.07 -0.49
CA ASP A 159 22.70 12.31 -1.28
C ASP A 159 21.45 12.34 -2.19
N TYR A 160 20.88 11.16 -2.46
CA TYR A 160 19.64 10.97 -3.19
C TYR A 160 18.43 10.80 -2.27
N GLY A 161 18.60 10.88 -0.94
CA GLY A 161 17.49 10.87 0.03
C GLY A 161 17.00 9.49 0.44
N PHE A 162 17.85 8.45 0.37
CA PHE A 162 17.59 7.14 0.98
C PHE A 162 18.90 6.45 1.38
N ASN A 163 18.88 5.61 2.40
CA ASN A 163 20.08 4.87 2.86
C ASN A 163 19.82 3.37 3.14
N ALA A 164 18.60 2.89 2.89
CA ALA A 164 18.24 1.48 2.99
C ALA A 164 17.08 1.15 2.02
N LEU A 165 16.87 -0.15 1.79
CA LEU A 165 15.68 -0.70 1.12
C LEU A 165 14.87 -1.51 2.13
N TRP A 166 13.67 -1.05 2.44
CA TRP A 166 12.74 -1.78 3.29
C TRP A 166 12.02 -2.88 2.51
N PHE A 167 12.13 -4.12 3.00
CA PHE A 167 11.54 -5.28 2.33
C PHE A 167 10.12 -5.54 2.80
N GLU A 168 9.19 -5.66 1.84
CA GLU A 168 7.78 -5.94 2.13
C GLU A 168 7.10 -6.85 1.09
N GLY A 169 6.05 -7.51 1.55
CA GLY A 169 5.05 -8.19 0.71
C GLY A 169 5.64 -9.31 -0.13
N VAL A 170 6.32 -10.24 0.53
CA VAL A 170 6.93 -11.39 -0.16
C VAL A 170 5.89 -12.40 -0.61
N GLY A 171 6.03 -12.93 -1.82
CA GLY A 171 5.18 -14.03 -2.29
C GLY A 171 4.95 -14.04 -3.79
N SER A 172 4.06 -14.92 -4.24
CA SER A 172 3.66 -15.07 -5.64
C SER A 172 2.31 -14.41 -5.90
N LEU A 173 2.03 -14.05 -7.15
CA LEU A 173 0.75 -13.44 -7.52
C LEU A 173 -0.44 -14.32 -7.08
N PRO A 174 -1.38 -13.82 -6.26
CA PRO A 174 -2.45 -14.63 -5.72
C PRO A 174 -3.55 -14.86 -6.78
N GLY A 175 -4.34 -15.91 -6.57
CA GLY A 175 -5.59 -16.10 -7.31
C GLY A 175 -6.67 -15.11 -6.88
N ILE A 176 -7.83 -15.16 -7.54
CA ILE A 176 -9.04 -14.44 -7.14
C ILE A 176 -10.09 -15.48 -6.73
N ARG A 177 -10.59 -15.41 -5.50
CA ARG A 177 -11.59 -16.35 -4.98
C ARG A 177 -12.92 -16.24 -5.71
N SER A 178 -13.33 -15.00 -6.03
CA SER A 178 -14.57 -14.71 -6.72
C SER A 178 -14.44 -13.44 -7.55
N ILE A 179 -14.64 -13.54 -8.86
CA ILE A 179 -14.75 -12.35 -9.72
C ILE A 179 -16.12 -11.72 -9.46
N ARG A 180 -16.13 -10.41 -9.22
CA ARG A 180 -17.34 -9.63 -8.98
C ARG A 180 -17.37 -8.42 -9.88
N ARG A 181 -18.58 -7.90 -10.11
CA ARG A 181 -18.76 -6.62 -10.79
C ARG A 181 -18.39 -5.50 -9.83
N THR A 182 -17.09 -5.28 -9.70
CA THR A 182 -16.50 -4.31 -8.80
C THR A 182 -16.07 -3.08 -9.59
N GLY A 183 -16.41 -1.91 -9.08
CA GLY A 183 -15.87 -0.62 -9.50
C GLY A 183 -14.80 -0.19 -8.52
N SER A 184 -13.76 0.47 -9.00
CA SER A 184 -12.65 0.95 -8.20
C SER A 184 -12.35 2.41 -8.53
N ILE A 185 -12.16 3.23 -7.48
CA ILE A 185 -11.76 4.63 -7.58
C ILE A 185 -10.58 4.84 -6.64
N GLY A 186 -9.46 5.30 -7.19
CA GLY A 186 -8.25 5.55 -6.44
C GLY A 186 -7.03 5.70 -7.34
N ASN A 187 -6.05 6.41 -6.84
CA ASN A 187 -4.83 6.74 -7.56
C ASN A 187 -3.61 5.91 -7.10
N GLU A 188 -3.66 5.33 -5.90
CA GLU A 188 -2.57 4.59 -5.30
C GLU A 188 -2.22 3.34 -6.12
N ASN A 189 -0.91 3.07 -6.24
CA ASN A 189 -0.38 2.13 -7.22
C ASN A 189 -0.74 0.67 -6.92
N LEU A 190 -0.69 0.27 -5.65
CA LEU A 190 -1.11 -1.04 -5.16
C LEU A 190 -2.62 -1.23 -5.32
N PHE A 191 -3.44 -0.22 -5.00
CA PHE A 191 -4.89 -0.25 -5.22
C PHE A 191 -5.23 -0.51 -6.68
N ARG A 192 -4.59 0.22 -7.61
CA ARG A 192 -4.78 0.02 -9.05
C ARG A 192 -4.35 -1.37 -9.48
N ALA A 193 -3.21 -1.86 -8.99
CA ALA A 193 -2.74 -3.20 -9.28
C ALA A 193 -3.68 -4.31 -8.78
N VAL A 194 -4.19 -4.21 -7.56
CA VAL A 194 -5.18 -5.16 -7.02
C VAL A 194 -6.51 -5.08 -7.78
N SER A 195 -6.93 -3.88 -8.18
CA SER A 195 -8.11 -3.66 -9.01
C SER A 195 -7.96 -4.38 -10.37
N GLU A 196 -6.79 -4.28 -11.00
CA GLU A 196 -6.48 -4.99 -12.24
C GLU A 196 -6.46 -6.51 -12.06
N CYS A 197 -5.85 -7.03 -10.98
CA CYS A 197 -5.87 -8.48 -10.66
C CYS A 197 -7.30 -9.04 -10.62
N SER A 198 -8.20 -8.30 -9.99
CA SER A 198 -9.58 -8.69 -9.74
C SER A 198 -10.54 -8.34 -10.89
N GLN A 199 -10.01 -7.77 -12.00
CA GLN A 199 -10.78 -7.29 -13.14
C GLN A 199 -11.82 -6.23 -12.76
N ALA A 200 -11.57 -5.48 -11.68
CA ALA A 200 -12.41 -4.37 -11.29
C ALA A 200 -12.32 -3.25 -12.33
N LYS A 201 -13.44 -2.58 -12.57
CA LYS A 201 -13.51 -1.45 -13.48
C LYS A 201 -12.95 -0.21 -12.77
N LEU A 202 -11.81 0.28 -13.25
CA LEU A 202 -11.21 1.52 -12.76
C LEU A 202 -11.97 2.73 -13.32
N TYR A 203 -12.38 3.62 -12.42
CA TYR A 203 -13.02 4.89 -12.75
C TYR A 203 -12.10 6.06 -12.42
N ASP A 204 -12.22 7.13 -13.20
CA ASP A 204 -11.59 8.42 -12.91
C ASP A 204 -12.43 9.18 -11.87
N GLU A 205 -11.78 9.77 -10.87
CA GLU A 205 -12.42 10.58 -9.82
C GLU A 205 -13.21 11.77 -10.37
N SER A 206 -12.86 12.26 -11.57
CA SER A 206 -13.54 13.36 -12.27
C SER A 206 -14.80 12.94 -13.02
N SER A 207 -15.08 11.63 -13.13
CA SER A 207 -16.25 11.13 -13.86
C SER A 207 -17.56 11.39 -13.11
N ASP A 208 -18.68 11.38 -13.83
CA ASP A 208 -20.01 11.47 -13.20
C ASP A 208 -20.23 10.29 -12.24
N VAL A 209 -20.37 10.63 -10.96
CA VAL A 209 -20.51 9.71 -9.83
C VAL A 209 -21.69 8.76 -10.02
N ARG A 210 -22.76 9.17 -10.71
CA ARG A 210 -23.91 8.31 -10.97
C ARG A 210 -23.56 7.12 -11.87
N GLY A 211 -22.66 7.32 -12.83
CA GLY A 211 -22.18 6.27 -13.73
C GLY A 211 -21.28 5.24 -13.04
N TRP A 212 -20.84 5.51 -11.80
CA TRP A 212 -19.98 4.58 -11.07
C TRP A 212 -20.71 3.34 -10.58
N THR A 213 -22.02 3.39 -10.38
CA THR A 213 -22.76 2.29 -9.70
C THR A 213 -23.51 1.36 -10.63
N ASP A 214 -23.60 1.68 -11.91
CA ASP A 214 -24.43 0.92 -12.86
C ASP A 214 -23.93 -0.52 -13.04
N GLY A 215 -24.82 -1.47 -12.78
CA GLY A 215 -24.54 -2.90 -12.92
C GLY A 215 -23.50 -3.47 -11.96
N LEU A 216 -23.01 -2.71 -10.98
CA LEU A 216 -22.01 -3.15 -10.02
C LEU A 216 -22.62 -3.85 -8.80
N GLU A 217 -21.86 -4.77 -8.23
CA GLU A 217 -22.11 -5.37 -6.92
C GLU A 217 -21.42 -4.60 -5.79
N ARG A 218 -20.28 -3.98 -6.09
CA ARG A 218 -19.48 -3.22 -5.13
C ARG A 218 -18.81 -2.03 -5.81
N LEU A 219 -18.69 -0.93 -5.10
CA LEU A 219 -17.80 0.18 -5.44
C LEU A 219 -16.79 0.32 -4.31
N ILE A 220 -15.50 0.27 -4.63
CA ILE A 220 -14.41 0.45 -3.67
C ILE A 220 -13.72 1.77 -3.99
N VAL A 221 -13.56 2.59 -2.96
CA VAL A 221 -12.92 3.89 -3.05
C VAL A 221 -11.74 3.90 -2.09
N SER A 222 -10.55 4.18 -2.59
CA SER A 222 -9.33 4.28 -1.78
C SER A 222 -8.78 5.69 -1.82
N ASP A 223 -8.58 6.27 -0.64
CA ASP A 223 -7.88 7.54 -0.43
C ASP A 223 -6.85 7.35 0.67
N MET A 224 -5.57 7.34 0.28
CA MET A 224 -4.43 7.22 1.19
C MET A 224 -3.76 8.58 1.47
N ASN A 225 -4.28 9.69 0.93
CA ASN A 225 -3.68 11.01 1.07
C ASN A 225 -3.69 11.48 2.52
N ILE A 226 -4.72 11.12 3.31
CA ILE A 226 -4.77 11.42 4.74
C ILE A 226 -3.63 10.72 5.48
N LEU A 227 -3.38 9.43 5.19
CA LEU A 227 -2.29 8.69 5.83
C LEU A 227 -0.93 9.27 5.42
N GLN A 228 -0.76 9.62 4.15
CA GLN A 228 0.45 10.26 3.65
C GLN A 228 0.70 11.62 4.35
N ALA A 229 -0.31 12.48 4.44
CA ALA A 229 -0.20 13.77 5.11
C ALA A 229 0.15 13.66 6.60
N VAL A 230 -0.40 12.64 7.29
CA VAL A 230 -0.04 12.34 8.68
C VAL A 230 1.43 11.92 8.79
N ASN A 231 1.91 11.07 7.87
CA ASN A 231 3.30 10.61 7.86
C ASN A 231 4.29 11.75 7.55
N GLU A 232 3.90 12.69 6.67
CA GLU A 232 4.66 13.89 6.34
C GLU A 232 4.62 14.97 7.43
N GLN A 233 3.78 14.80 8.46
CA GLN A 233 3.55 15.79 9.53
C GLN A 233 3.18 17.19 9.00
N SER A 234 2.49 17.26 7.87
CA SER A 234 2.08 18.51 7.22
C SER A 234 0.61 18.81 7.56
N GLU A 235 0.39 19.87 8.36
CA GLU A 235 -0.97 20.32 8.69
C GLU A 235 -1.75 20.79 7.46
N GLU A 236 -1.07 21.47 6.53
CA GLU A 236 -1.68 21.94 5.28
C GLU A 236 -2.11 20.77 4.40
N SER A 237 -1.22 19.79 4.18
CA SER A 237 -1.53 18.58 3.41
C SER A 237 -2.67 17.79 4.06
N LEU A 238 -2.72 17.74 5.40
CA LEU A 238 -3.77 17.04 6.15
C LEU A 238 -5.12 17.73 5.96
N GLN A 239 -5.17 19.04 6.08
CA GLN A 239 -6.40 19.81 5.87
C GLN A 239 -6.93 19.65 4.44
N GLN A 240 -6.04 19.73 3.44
CA GLN A 240 -6.41 19.53 2.04
C GLN A 240 -6.94 18.11 1.79
N SER A 241 -6.27 17.09 2.34
CA SER A 241 -6.67 15.69 2.21
C SER A 241 -8.03 15.42 2.85
N LEU A 242 -8.29 15.97 4.04
CA LEU A 242 -9.59 15.88 4.70
C LEU A 242 -10.71 16.55 3.89
N GLN A 243 -10.43 17.70 3.28
CA GLN A 243 -11.40 18.38 2.42
C GLN A 243 -11.76 17.54 1.20
N THR A 244 -10.77 16.96 0.52
CA THR A 244 -10.99 16.06 -0.63
C THR A 244 -11.81 14.83 -0.22
N ALA A 245 -11.43 14.17 0.87
CA ALA A 245 -12.15 13.00 1.39
C ALA A 245 -13.60 13.34 1.77
N ASN A 246 -13.86 14.51 2.36
CA ASN A 246 -15.21 14.99 2.68
C ASN A 246 -16.08 15.20 1.42
N VAL A 247 -15.50 15.73 0.34
CA VAL A 247 -16.21 15.90 -0.95
C VAL A 247 -16.59 14.53 -1.50
N GLN A 248 -15.65 13.59 -1.55
CA GLN A 248 -15.88 12.24 -2.06
C GLN A 248 -16.90 11.47 -1.21
N PHE A 249 -16.82 11.58 0.12
CA PHE A 249 -17.77 10.99 1.04
C PHE A 249 -19.19 11.55 0.84
N SER A 250 -19.31 12.86 0.62
CA SER A 250 -20.61 13.51 0.34
C SER A 250 -21.23 12.99 -0.96
N GLN A 251 -20.43 12.72 -2.00
CA GLN A 251 -20.90 12.10 -3.23
C GLN A 251 -21.46 10.68 -2.96
N MET A 252 -20.78 9.89 -2.12
CA MET A 252 -21.27 8.56 -1.73
C MET A 252 -22.59 8.62 -0.97
N LEU A 253 -22.75 9.59 -0.05
CA LEU A 253 -24.00 9.81 0.67
C LEU A 253 -25.15 10.17 -0.29
N SER A 254 -24.88 10.97 -1.32
CA SER A 254 -25.87 11.30 -2.36
C SER A 254 -26.33 10.04 -3.11
N LEU A 255 -25.40 9.16 -3.50
CA LEU A 255 -25.74 7.89 -4.16
C LEU A 255 -26.54 6.96 -3.24
N LEU A 256 -26.30 6.97 -1.93
CA LEU A 256 -27.09 6.22 -0.96
C LEU A 256 -28.52 6.77 -0.82
N ASP A 257 -28.67 8.10 -0.81
CA ASP A 257 -29.98 8.78 -0.75
C ASP A 257 -30.82 8.48 -2.00
N GLU A 258 -30.19 8.60 -3.18
CA GLU A 258 -30.78 8.29 -4.49
C GLU A 258 -31.10 6.79 -4.65
N GLY A 259 -30.57 5.93 -3.77
CA GLY A 259 -30.80 4.49 -3.78
C GLY A 259 -29.92 3.71 -4.76
N CYS A 260 -28.91 4.36 -5.35
CA CYS A 260 -27.86 3.73 -6.15
C CYS A 260 -26.94 2.84 -5.31
N LEU A 261 -26.76 3.19 -4.03
CA LEU A 261 -26.09 2.36 -3.04
C LEU A 261 -27.09 1.85 -2.01
N SER A 262 -26.88 0.64 -1.51
CA SER A 262 -27.64 0.07 -0.39
C SER A 262 -27.00 0.37 0.97
N GLN A 263 -25.66 0.45 1.00
CA GLN A 263 -24.85 0.65 2.20
C GLN A 263 -23.48 1.22 1.83
N ILE A 264 -22.93 2.06 2.71
CA ILE A 264 -21.55 2.55 2.67
C ILE A 264 -20.79 1.93 3.85
N ASN A 265 -19.57 1.45 3.61
CA ASN A 265 -18.67 0.99 4.67
C ASN A 265 -17.40 1.85 4.63
N VAL A 266 -17.01 2.42 5.78
CA VAL A 266 -15.81 3.25 5.92
C VAL A 266 -14.79 2.50 6.77
N TYR A 267 -13.55 2.44 6.24
CA TYR A 267 -12.42 1.75 6.85
C TYR A 267 -11.27 2.74 7.09
N PRO A 268 -11.16 3.34 8.30
CA PRO A 268 -10.05 4.23 8.66
C PRO A 268 -8.72 3.51 8.96
N LEU A 269 -8.63 2.21 8.67
CA LEU A 269 -7.50 1.32 8.97
C LEU A 269 -7.22 1.07 10.45
N ASN A 270 -7.81 1.81 11.39
CA ASN A 270 -7.57 1.65 12.84
C ASN A 270 -8.29 0.44 13.49
N GLY A 271 -8.67 -0.59 12.71
CA GLY A 271 -9.46 -1.74 13.17
C GLY A 271 -10.98 -1.50 13.24
N SER A 272 -11.42 -0.23 13.22
CA SER A 272 -12.86 0.07 13.19
C SER A 272 -13.44 -0.07 11.79
N ARG A 273 -14.73 -0.41 11.72
CA ARG A 273 -15.54 -0.36 10.50
C ARG A 273 -16.84 0.37 10.80
N PHE A 274 -17.15 1.39 10.02
CA PHE A 274 -18.42 2.11 10.13
C PHE A 274 -19.33 1.75 8.97
N SER A 275 -20.57 1.37 9.26
CA SER A 275 -21.57 1.00 8.25
C SER A 275 -22.75 1.96 8.28
N ILE A 276 -23.07 2.52 7.11
CA ILE A 276 -24.13 3.51 6.94
C ILE A 276 -25.10 2.99 5.88
N GLY A 277 -26.34 2.68 6.29
CA GLY A 277 -27.46 2.41 5.38
C GLY A 277 -28.45 3.58 5.36
N LYS A 278 -29.56 3.43 4.62
CA LYS A 278 -30.59 4.48 4.49
C LYS A 278 -31.13 5.02 5.82
N ALA A 279 -31.30 4.16 6.84
CA ALA A 279 -31.78 4.60 8.15
C ALA A 279 -30.75 5.47 8.90
N GLY A 280 -29.45 5.18 8.75
CA GLY A 280 -28.35 5.94 9.37
C GLY A 280 -28.05 7.25 8.65
N LEU A 281 -28.32 7.31 7.33
CA LEU A 281 -28.16 8.51 6.51
C LEU A 281 -28.97 9.70 7.05
N LEU A 282 -30.21 9.48 7.47
CA LEU A 282 -31.08 10.55 8.02
C LEU A 282 -30.51 11.18 9.29
N ASP A 283 -29.83 10.42 10.15
CA ASP A 283 -29.20 10.95 11.37
C ASP A 283 -27.93 11.75 11.03
N LEU A 284 -27.18 11.33 10.01
CA LEU A 284 -25.99 12.04 9.53
C LEU A 284 -26.35 13.37 8.85
N LEU A 285 -27.33 13.35 7.94
CA LEU A 285 -27.78 14.55 7.23
C LEU A 285 -28.37 15.61 8.18
N LYS A 286 -29.14 15.19 9.19
CA LYS A 286 -29.69 16.10 10.21
C LYS A 286 -28.62 16.78 11.06
N ARG A 287 -27.48 16.11 11.24
CA ARG A 287 -26.38 16.59 12.07
C ARG A 287 -25.27 17.28 11.27
N ARG A 288 -25.36 17.32 9.93
CA ARG A 288 -24.32 17.84 9.01
C ARG A 288 -22.93 17.24 9.28
N LYS A 289 -22.87 15.96 9.61
CA LYS A 289 -21.61 15.35 10.06
C LYS A 289 -20.62 15.19 8.90
N GLU A 290 -19.41 15.65 9.14
CA GLU A 290 -18.24 15.40 8.27
C GLU A 290 -17.65 14.00 8.54
N LEU A 291 -16.75 13.55 7.65
CA LEU A 291 -16.02 12.29 7.81
C LEU A 291 -15.26 12.25 9.13
N SER A 292 -14.66 13.37 9.54
CA SER A 292 -13.90 13.55 10.78
C SER A 292 -14.71 13.18 12.04
N GLU A 293 -16.01 13.51 12.07
CA GLU A 293 -16.89 13.25 13.22
C GLU A 293 -17.33 11.79 13.36
N LEU A 294 -17.15 10.96 12.32
CA LEU A 294 -17.35 9.50 12.44
C LEU A 294 -16.32 8.89 13.39
N PHE A 295 -15.12 9.49 13.45
CA PHE A 295 -13.98 8.99 14.21
C PHE A 295 -13.86 9.57 15.62
N GLU A 296 -14.71 10.52 16.02
CA GLU A 296 -14.75 11.03 17.40
C GLU A 296 -15.55 10.13 18.35
N LYS A 297 -16.45 9.30 17.83
CA LYS A 297 -17.28 8.36 18.62
C LYS A 297 -16.48 7.23 19.29
N THR A 298 -15.21 7.03 18.94
CA THR A 298 -14.31 6.03 19.51
C THR A 298 -13.56 6.50 20.78
N LYS A 299 -13.78 7.74 21.25
CA LYS A 299 -13.22 8.24 22.51
C LYS A 299 -14.15 8.11 23.73
N SER A 300 -15.26 7.38 23.63
CA SER A 300 -16.23 7.17 24.70
C SER A 300 -16.22 5.73 25.20
#